data_AF-A0A9X8YRW4-F1
#
_entry.id   AF-A0A9X8YRW4-F1
#
_cell.length_a   1.000
_cell.length_b   1.000
_cell.length_c   1.000
_cell.angle_alpha   90.00
_cell.angle_beta   90.00
_cell.angle_gamma   90.00
#
_symmetry.space_group_name_H-M   'P 1'
#
loop_
_entity.id
_entity.type
_entity.pdbx_description
1 polymer ?
#
loop_
_entity_poly.entity_id
_entity_poly.type
_entity_poly.pdbx_seq_one_letter_code
_entity_poly.pdbx_strand_id
1 'polypeptide(L)'
;EAGAEIVAPSDMMDGRIGAIRDRLELQGLVNTQIMAYSAKYASCYYGPFRDALGSSGNLKGGNKKTYQMDPANSDEALQEIAQDLQEGADMVMVKPGMPYLDVVRRVKDTFGVPTFAYQVSGEYAMHMAAIQNGWLQEQPAVMESLMCFKRAGADGVLTYFAKRVAQWLHDDAMRR
;
A
#
# COMPACT_ATOMS: atom_id res chain seq x y z
N GLU A 1 2.11 -14.07 18.61
CA GLU A 1 2.96 -14.06 19.82
C GLU A 1 3.17 -12.66 20.40
N ALA A 2 3.87 -11.73 19.72
CA ALA A 2 4.16 -10.39 20.25
C ALA A 2 2.95 -9.43 20.36
N GLY A 3 1.76 -9.83 19.93
CA GLY A 3 0.52 -9.04 20.04
C GLY A 3 0.11 -8.23 18.82
N ALA A 4 0.75 -8.40 17.65
CA ALA A 4 0.31 -7.72 16.43
C ALA A 4 -1.10 -8.19 16.01
N GLU A 5 -2.03 -7.24 15.84
CA GLU A 5 -3.39 -7.52 15.37
C GLU A 5 -3.44 -7.78 13.86
N ILE A 6 -2.54 -7.16 13.11
CA ILE A 6 -2.44 -7.29 11.65
C ILE A 6 -1.01 -7.62 11.26
N VAL A 7 -0.82 -8.71 10.52
CA VAL A 7 0.42 -8.98 9.79
C VAL A 7 0.24 -8.60 8.33
N ALA A 8 1.27 -8.01 7.71
CA ALA A 8 1.16 -7.48 6.35
C ALA A 8 2.30 -7.99 5.45
N PRO A 9 2.22 -9.25 4.96
CA PRO A 9 3.25 -9.88 4.14
C PRO A 9 3.47 -9.09 2.85
N SER A 10 4.72 -8.67 2.59
CA SER A 10 5.07 -7.77 1.48
C SER A 10 6.16 -8.32 0.56
N ASP A 11 6.47 -9.58 0.71
CA ASP A 11 7.50 -10.32 -0.02
C ASP A 11 7.12 -10.63 -1.47
N MET A 12 5.83 -10.80 -1.79
CA MET A 12 5.28 -11.24 -3.10
C MET A 12 5.70 -12.67 -3.49
N MET A 13 5.75 -13.60 -2.54
CA MET A 13 5.98 -15.01 -2.84
C MET A 13 4.66 -15.77 -3.01
N ASP A 14 4.50 -16.51 -4.11
CA ASP A 14 3.28 -17.29 -4.37
C ASP A 14 2.94 -18.22 -3.18
N GLY A 15 1.66 -18.28 -2.80
CA GLY A 15 1.18 -19.17 -1.72
C GLY A 15 1.48 -18.70 -0.29
N ARG A 16 2.15 -17.56 -0.10
CA ARG A 16 2.53 -17.10 1.26
C ARG A 16 1.33 -16.82 2.15
N ILE A 17 0.21 -16.36 1.60
CA ILE A 17 -0.94 -15.98 2.42
C ILE A 17 -1.56 -17.22 3.03
N GLY A 18 -1.75 -18.28 2.25
CA GLY A 18 -2.31 -19.55 2.73
C GLY A 18 -1.40 -20.17 3.78
N ALA A 19 -0.09 -20.21 3.52
CA ALA A 19 0.89 -20.73 4.47
C ALA A 19 0.90 -19.95 5.81
N ILE A 20 0.77 -18.62 5.75
CA ILE A 20 0.70 -17.78 6.96
C ILE A 20 -0.63 -17.99 7.69
N ARG A 21 -1.76 -18.01 6.97
CA ARG A 21 -3.09 -18.26 7.53
C ARG A 21 -3.13 -19.60 8.24
N ASP A 22 -2.74 -20.68 7.59
CA ASP A 22 -2.68 -22.02 8.18
C ASP A 22 -1.85 -22.03 9.46
N ARG A 23 -0.71 -21.32 9.47
CA ARG A 23 0.14 -21.24 10.65
C ARG A 23 -0.52 -20.46 11.80
N LEU A 24 -1.19 -19.34 11.50
CA LEU A 24 -1.93 -18.56 12.50
C LEU A 24 -3.06 -19.41 13.12
N GLU A 25 -3.83 -20.14 12.30
CA GLU A 25 -4.88 -21.05 12.76
C GLU A 25 -4.33 -22.15 13.67
N LEU A 26 -3.27 -22.83 13.24
CA LEU A 26 -2.62 -23.90 14.02
C LEU A 26 -2.07 -23.41 15.37
N GLN A 27 -1.70 -22.14 15.46
CA GLN A 27 -1.23 -21.52 16.71
C GLN A 27 -2.36 -20.92 17.56
N GLY A 28 -3.62 -21.04 17.13
CA GLY A 28 -4.78 -20.44 17.82
C GLY A 28 -4.85 -18.92 17.71
N LEU A 29 -4.10 -18.32 16.78
CA LEU A 29 -4.06 -16.88 16.53
C LEU A 29 -5.14 -16.47 15.49
N VAL A 30 -6.35 -17.00 15.65
CA VAL A 30 -7.42 -16.95 14.65
C VAL A 30 -7.89 -15.53 14.30
N ASN A 31 -7.75 -14.59 15.24
CA ASN A 31 -8.15 -13.18 15.07
C ASN A 31 -7.02 -12.29 14.55
N THR A 32 -5.80 -12.81 14.37
CA THR A 32 -4.74 -12.05 13.72
C THR A 32 -5.06 -11.94 12.24
N GLN A 33 -5.19 -10.71 11.77
CA GLN A 33 -5.59 -10.42 10.39
C GLN A 33 -4.38 -10.37 9.46
N ILE A 34 -4.62 -10.66 8.19
CA ILE A 34 -3.64 -10.60 7.12
C ILE A 34 -4.03 -9.49 6.14
N MET A 35 -3.17 -8.47 6.07
CA MET A 35 -3.23 -7.44 5.03
C MET A 35 -2.23 -7.77 3.93
N ALA A 36 -2.70 -8.47 2.90
CA ALA A 36 -1.86 -8.95 1.83
C ALA A 36 -1.41 -7.80 0.91
N TYR A 37 -0.10 -7.65 0.69
CA TYR A 37 0.41 -6.84 -0.42
C TYR A 37 0.25 -7.64 -1.71
N SER A 38 -0.97 -7.72 -2.21
CA SER A 38 -1.34 -8.58 -3.34
C SER A 38 -0.85 -8.03 -4.66
N ALA A 39 -1.13 -6.75 -4.95
CA ALA A 39 -0.70 -6.11 -6.18
C ALA A 39 0.49 -5.18 -5.92
N LYS A 40 1.68 -5.76 -5.73
CA LYS A 40 2.92 -5.01 -5.48
C LYS A 40 3.86 -5.02 -6.68
N TYR A 41 3.99 -3.85 -7.28
CA TYR A 41 4.74 -3.66 -8.52
C TYR A 41 6.24 -3.45 -8.31
N ALA A 42 7.03 -3.84 -9.32
CA ALA A 42 8.47 -3.62 -9.44
C ALA A 42 8.79 -2.15 -9.76
N SER A 43 8.48 -1.26 -8.81
CA SER A 43 8.43 0.18 -9.04
C SER A 43 9.72 0.93 -8.71
N CYS A 44 9.96 2.03 -9.45
CA CYS A 44 11.01 3.01 -9.19
C CYS A 44 10.70 3.96 -8.03
N TYR A 45 9.44 4.02 -7.56
CA TYR A 45 8.99 4.94 -6.51
C TYR A 45 9.46 4.54 -5.08
N TYR A 46 10.17 3.42 -4.94
CA TYR A 46 10.65 2.94 -3.64
C TYR A 46 12.01 3.50 -3.22
N GLY A 47 12.69 4.28 -4.08
CA GLY A 47 14.04 4.81 -3.82
C GLY A 47 14.21 5.44 -2.43
N PRO A 48 13.42 6.47 -2.06
CA PRO A 48 13.58 7.14 -0.78
C PRO A 48 13.36 6.23 0.44
N PHE A 49 12.50 5.21 0.34
CA PHE A 49 12.32 4.21 1.39
C PHE A 49 13.55 3.32 1.56
N ARG A 50 14.20 2.94 0.45
CA ARG A 50 15.41 2.11 0.50
C ARG A 50 16.54 2.84 1.23
N ASP A 51 16.65 4.15 0.99
CA ASP A 51 17.62 5.02 1.67
C ASP A 51 17.30 5.15 3.15
N ALA A 52 16.03 5.37 3.50
CA ALA A 52 15.58 5.46 4.91
C ALA A 52 15.86 4.18 5.71
N LEU A 53 15.80 3.00 5.09
CA LEU A 53 16.12 1.71 5.72
C LEU A 53 17.62 1.33 5.63
N GLY A 54 18.46 2.13 4.97
CA GLY A 54 19.86 1.75 4.70
C GLY A 54 20.01 0.51 3.79
N SER A 55 18.95 0.13 3.09
CA SER A 55 18.88 -1.10 2.30
C SER A 55 19.35 -0.94 0.85
N SER A 56 19.62 0.30 0.42
CA SER A 56 20.05 0.67 -0.93
C SER A 56 21.34 -0.06 -1.33
N GLY A 57 22.30 -0.18 -0.39
CA GLY A 57 23.57 -0.89 -0.60
C GLY A 57 23.42 -2.41 -0.68
N ASN A 58 22.39 -2.99 -0.04
CA ASN A 58 22.17 -4.43 -0.01
C ASN A 58 21.57 -4.96 -1.31
N LEU A 59 20.90 -4.11 -2.09
CA LEU A 59 20.36 -4.52 -3.40
C LEU A 59 21.43 -4.69 -4.48
N LYS A 60 22.68 -4.24 -4.29
CA LYS A 60 23.85 -4.47 -5.19
C LYS A 60 23.56 -4.44 -6.72
N GLY A 61 22.70 -3.54 -7.19
CA GLY A 61 22.31 -3.46 -8.61
C GLY A 61 21.30 -4.51 -9.09
N GLY A 62 20.87 -5.42 -8.21
CA GLY A 62 19.77 -6.35 -8.44
C GLY A 62 18.41 -5.65 -8.53
N ASN A 63 17.45 -6.34 -9.12
CA ASN A 63 16.08 -5.88 -9.25
C ASN A 63 15.12 -6.90 -8.65
N LYS A 64 13.86 -6.48 -8.46
CA LYS A 64 12.80 -7.29 -7.86
C LYS A 64 11.80 -7.82 -8.89
N LYS A 65 12.17 -7.78 -10.18
CA LYS A 65 11.24 -8.05 -11.30
C LYS A 65 10.81 -9.52 -11.40
N THR A 66 11.49 -10.42 -10.70
CA THR A 66 11.17 -11.85 -10.72
C THR A 66 10.08 -12.24 -9.71
N TYR A 67 9.57 -11.28 -8.93
CA TYR A 67 8.53 -11.53 -7.93
C TYR A 67 7.61 -10.33 -7.70
N GLN A 68 8.10 -9.10 -7.88
CA GLN A 68 7.21 -7.95 -7.97
C GLN A 68 6.69 -7.81 -9.40
N MET A 69 5.41 -7.46 -9.50
CA MET A 69 4.70 -7.40 -10.77
C MET A 69 5.29 -6.38 -11.74
N ASP A 70 5.13 -6.62 -13.04
CA ASP A 70 5.48 -5.63 -14.07
C ASP A 70 4.51 -4.44 -14.00
N PRO A 71 4.98 -3.19 -13.90
CA PRO A 71 4.14 -1.98 -13.97
C PRO A 71 3.17 -1.92 -15.16
N ALA A 72 3.45 -2.62 -16.26
CA ALA A 72 2.59 -2.64 -17.43
C ALA A 72 1.32 -3.51 -17.25
N ASN A 73 1.29 -4.40 -16.26
CA ASN A 73 0.26 -5.42 -16.13
C ASN A 73 -0.87 -4.97 -15.20
N SER A 74 -2.08 -4.85 -15.74
CA SER A 74 -3.28 -4.52 -14.94
C SER A 74 -4.13 -5.77 -14.65
N ASP A 75 -4.23 -6.71 -15.60
CA ASP A 75 -5.05 -7.93 -15.45
C ASP A 75 -4.43 -8.93 -14.46
N GLU A 76 -3.09 -9.01 -14.41
CA GLU A 76 -2.33 -9.82 -13.45
C GLU A 76 -2.69 -9.45 -11.99
N ALA A 77 -2.96 -8.17 -11.72
CA ALA A 77 -3.33 -7.70 -10.39
C ALA A 77 -4.61 -8.37 -9.86
N LEU A 78 -5.57 -8.62 -10.75
CA LEU A 78 -6.82 -9.29 -10.38
C LEU A 78 -6.58 -10.77 -10.08
N GLN A 79 -5.63 -11.41 -10.76
CA GLN A 79 -5.26 -12.80 -10.51
C GLN A 79 -4.59 -12.97 -9.15
N GLU A 80 -3.57 -12.14 -8.87
CA GLU A 80 -2.87 -12.11 -7.58
C GLU A 80 -3.82 -11.87 -6.40
N ILE A 81 -4.74 -10.91 -6.55
CA ILE A 81 -5.71 -10.57 -5.50
C ILE A 81 -6.74 -11.68 -5.32
N ALA A 82 -7.21 -12.30 -6.41
CA ALA A 82 -8.13 -13.43 -6.31
C ALA A 82 -7.48 -14.60 -5.56
N GLN A 83 -6.20 -14.87 -5.83
CA GLN A 83 -5.45 -15.92 -5.14
C GLN A 83 -5.28 -15.60 -3.64
N ASP A 84 -4.81 -14.41 -3.29
CA ASP A 84 -4.63 -14.01 -1.88
C ASP A 84 -5.94 -14.06 -1.08
N LEU A 85 -7.07 -13.69 -1.71
CA LEU A 85 -8.39 -13.80 -1.08
C LEU A 85 -8.80 -15.26 -0.87
N GLN A 86 -8.57 -16.14 -1.85
CA GLN A 86 -8.82 -17.59 -1.70
C GLN A 86 -7.96 -18.21 -0.61
N GLU A 87 -6.75 -17.69 -0.42
CA GLU A 87 -5.79 -18.09 0.60
C GLU A 87 -6.10 -17.53 2.01
N GLY A 88 -7.11 -16.67 2.15
CA GLY A 88 -7.60 -16.18 3.44
C GLY A 88 -7.05 -14.83 3.88
N ALA A 89 -6.68 -13.95 2.94
CA ALA A 89 -6.42 -12.55 3.24
C ALA A 89 -7.70 -11.82 3.70
N ASP A 90 -7.58 -11.05 4.79
CA ASP A 90 -8.68 -10.22 5.31
C ASP A 90 -8.79 -8.89 4.55
N MET A 91 -7.65 -8.41 4.05
CA MET A 91 -7.50 -7.14 3.35
C MET A 91 -6.47 -7.30 2.23
N VAL A 92 -6.67 -6.59 1.12
CA VAL A 92 -5.75 -6.60 -0.01
C VAL A 92 -5.19 -5.20 -0.26
N MET A 93 -3.96 -5.11 -0.75
CA MET A 93 -3.26 -3.85 -0.96
C MET A 93 -2.64 -3.73 -2.34
N VAL A 94 -2.84 -2.55 -2.94
CA VAL A 94 -2.11 -2.09 -4.13
C VAL A 94 -0.94 -1.21 -3.71
N LYS A 95 0.24 -1.48 -4.29
CA LYS A 95 1.46 -0.71 -4.04
C LYS A 95 2.35 -0.66 -5.28
N PRO A 96 2.81 0.52 -5.75
CA PRO A 96 2.58 1.88 -5.23
C PRO A 96 1.13 2.37 -5.32
N GLY A 97 0.91 3.61 -4.87
CA GLY A 97 -0.41 4.17 -4.68
C GLY A 97 -0.91 4.96 -5.88
N MET A 98 -0.58 6.25 -5.94
CA MET A 98 -1.08 7.22 -6.92
C MET A 98 -0.85 6.78 -8.38
N PRO A 99 0.30 6.17 -8.76
CA PRO A 99 0.51 5.71 -10.13
C PRO A 99 -0.33 4.49 -10.53
N TYR A 100 -1.07 3.87 -9.60
CA TYR A 100 -1.84 2.64 -9.80
C TYR A 100 -3.29 2.77 -9.28
N LEU A 101 -3.85 3.98 -9.28
CA LEU A 101 -5.23 4.23 -8.86
C LEU A 101 -6.26 3.52 -9.75
N ASP A 102 -5.93 3.28 -11.02
CA ASP A 102 -6.69 2.44 -11.93
C ASP A 102 -6.78 1.00 -11.42
N VAL A 103 -5.67 0.44 -10.91
CA VAL A 103 -5.65 -0.90 -10.31
C VAL A 103 -6.47 -0.93 -9.03
N VAL A 104 -6.33 0.08 -8.14
CA VAL A 104 -7.18 0.21 -6.94
C VAL A 104 -8.67 0.18 -7.32
N ARG A 105 -9.03 0.91 -8.37
CA ARG A 105 -10.41 0.96 -8.86
C ARG A 105 -10.89 -0.39 -9.35
N ARG A 106 -10.12 -1.05 -10.21
CA ARG A 106 -10.46 -2.37 -10.76
C ARG A 106 -10.65 -3.42 -9.65
N VAL A 107 -9.77 -3.40 -8.65
CA VAL A 107 -9.82 -4.30 -7.50
C VAL A 107 -11.09 -4.08 -6.69
N LYS A 108 -11.40 -2.82 -6.36
CA LYS A 108 -12.61 -2.48 -5.62
C LYS A 108 -13.87 -2.88 -6.39
N ASP A 109 -13.93 -2.59 -7.68
CA ASP A 109 -15.09 -2.93 -8.53
C ASP A 109 -15.28 -4.44 -8.69
N THR A 110 -14.19 -5.21 -8.78
CA THR A 110 -14.24 -6.65 -9.04
C THR A 110 -14.57 -7.46 -7.78
N PHE A 111 -13.93 -7.13 -6.65
CA PHE A 111 -14.00 -7.97 -5.46
C PHE A 111 -14.85 -7.37 -4.33
N GLY A 112 -15.02 -6.05 -4.27
CA GLY A 112 -15.79 -5.39 -3.21
C GLY A 112 -15.23 -5.54 -1.79
N VAL A 113 -14.04 -6.10 -1.63
CA VAL A 113 -13.39 -6.39 -0.34
C VAL A 113 -12.67 -5.17 0.27
N PRO A 114 -12.29 -5.20 1.56
CA PRO A 114 -11.41 -4.19 2.15
C PRO A 114 -10.13 -4.00 1.32
N THR A 115 -10.02 -2.86 0.66
CA THR A 115 -8.97 -2.54 -0.31
C THR A 115 -8.13 -1.39 0.23
N PHE A 116 -6.84 -1.63 0.39
CA PHE A 116 -5.88 -0.63 0.85
C PHE A 116 -4.97 -0.19 -0.30
N ALA A 117 -4.40 1.00 -0.16
CA ALA A 117 -3.36 1.49 -1.05
C ALA A 117 -2.21 2.09 -0.24
N TYR A 118 -0.99 1.97 -0.76
CA TYR A 118 0.18 2.59 -0.13
C TYR A 118 0.66 3.78 -0.97
N GLN A 119 0.46 5.00 -0.49
CA GLN A 119 1.13 6.21 -1.01
C GLN A 119 2.60 6.19 -0.59
N VAL A 120 3.47 5.68 -1.46
CA VAL A 120 4.82 5.28 -1.08
C VAL A 120 5.79 6.46 -0.91
N SER A 121 7.00 6.15 -0.47
CA SER A 121 8.03 7.14 -0.14
C SER A 121 8.39 8.06 -1.31
N GLY A 122 8.44 7.55 -2.53
CA GLY A 122 8.68 8.36 -3.72
C GLY A 122 7.55 9.35 -3.99
N GLU A 123 6.29 8.92 -3.79
CA GLU A 123 5.13 9.80 -3.93
C GLU A 123 5.18 10.92 -2.87
N TYR A 124 5.48 10.57 -1.61
CA TYR A 124 5.67 11.55 -0.54
C TYR A 124 6.81 12.53 -0.87
N ALA A 125 7.97 12.03 -1.28
CA ALA A 125 9.13 12.85 -1.61
C ALA A 125 8.87 13.80 -2.78
N MET A 126 8.14 13.35 -3.80
CA MET A 126 7.73 14.19 -4.94
C MET A 126 6.85 15.35 -4.49
N HIS A 127 5.83 15.09 -3.66
CA HIS A 127 4.97 16.15 -3.12
C HIS A 127 5.79 17.11 -2.26
N MET A 128 6.59 16.58 -1.33
CA MET A 128 7.40 17.41 -0.44
C MET A 128 8.38 18.30 -1.20
N ALA A 129 9.04 17.79 -2.23
CA ALA A 129 9.96 18.58 -3.04
C ALA A 129 9.23 19.74 -3.76
N ALA A 130 8.07 19.46 -4.38
CA ALA A 130 7.27 20.50 -5.03
C ALA A 130 6.74 21.54 -4.04
N ILE A 131 6.32 21.11 -2.84
CA ILE A 131 5.85 21.98 -1.76
C ILE A 131 6.98 22.88 -1.24
N GLN A 132 8.14 22.30 -0.95
CA GLN A 132 9.30 23.04 -0.43
C GLN A 132 9.85 24.05 -1.44
N ASN A 133 9.72 23.76 -2.74
CA ASN A 133 10.06 24.69 -3.81
C ASN A 133 8.96 25.74 -4.10
N GLY A 134 7.84 25.71 -3.37
CA GLY A 134 6.73 26.65 -3.55
C GLY A 134 5.90 26.42 -4.81
N TRP A 135 6.03 25.27 -5.47
CA TRP A 135 5.27 24.94 -6.68
C TRP A 135 3.84 24.48 -6.37
N LEU A 136 3.66 23.85 -5.21
CA LEU A 136 2.36 23.39 -4.73
C LEU A 136 2.10 23.91 -3.31
N GLN A 137 0.84 24.22 -3.02
CA GLN A 137 0.40 24.50 -1.66
C GLN A 137 0.24 23.18 -0.90
N GLU A 138 0.86 23.08 0.29
CA GLU A 138 0.96 21.82 1.05
C GLU A 138 -0.39 21.17 1.33
N GLN A 139 -1.24 21.84 2.12
CA GLN A 139 -2.49 21.24 2.58
C GLN A 139 -3.44 20.90 1.42
N PRO A 140 -3.71 21.80 0.45
CA PRO A 140 -4.56 21.46 -0.69
C PRO A 140 -4.04 20.27 -1.51
N ALA A 141 -2.75 20.26 -1.87
CA ALA A 141 -2.19 19.21 -2.71
C ALA A 141 -2.18 17.84 -2.01
N VAL A 142 -1.81 17.79 -0.73
CA VAL A 142 -1.81 16.55 0.05
C VAL A 142 -3.23 16.03 0.25
N MET A 143 -4.18 16.90 0.60
CA MET A 143 -5.59 16.50 0.78
C MET A 143 -6.21 16.00 -0.53
N GLU A 144 -5.94 16.64 -1.65
CA GLU A 144 -6.39 16.19 -2.97
C GLU A 144 -5.77 14.83 -3.33
N SER A 145 -4.49 14.62 -3.04
CA SER A 145 -3.83 13.33 -3.27
C SER A 145 -4.55 12.19 -2.53
N LEU A 146 -4.91 12.39 -1.26
CA LEU A 146 -5.60 11.38 -0.44
C LEU A 146 -7.07 11.19 -0.84
N MET A 147 -7.74 12.27 -1.24
CA MET A 147 -9.08 12.17 -1.82
C MET A 147 -9.08 11.29 -3.08
N CYS A 148 -8.05 11.38 -3.93
CA CYS A 148 -7.93 10.54 -5.12
C CYS A 148 -7.93 9.04 -4.77
N PHE A 149 -7.25 8.62 -3.70
CA PHE A 149 -7.29 7.24 -3.23
C PHE A 149 -8.68 6.82 -2.77
N LYS A 150 -9.35 7.66 -1.97
CA LYS A 150 -10.72 7.39 -1.51
C LYS A 150 -11.69 7.28 -2.70
N ARG A 151 -11.56 8.17 -3.69
CA ARG A 151 -12.34 8.15 -4.93
C ARG A 151 -12.07 6.91 -5.78
N ALA A 152 -10.82 6.45 -5.84
CA ALA A 152 -10.46 5.23 -6.54
C ALA A 152 -11.02 3.97 -5.86
N GLY A 153 -11.39 4.05 -4.58
CA GLY A 153 -12.01 2.94 -3.85
C GLY A 153 -11.17 2.38 -2.71
N ALA A 154 -10.08 3.04 -2.31
CA ALA A 154 -9.33 2.61 -1.14
C ALA A 154 -10.13 2.87 0.15
N ASP A 155 -10.27 1.85 1.00
CA ASP A 155 -10.87 1.96 2.34
C ASP A 155 -9.88 2.60 3.32
N GLY A 156 -8.60 2.22 3.22
CA GLY A 156 -7.50 2.82 3.96
C GLY A 156 -6.30 3.16 3.08
N VAL A 157 -5.54 4.18 3.48
CA VAL A 157 -4.33 4.60 2.77
C VAL A 157 -3.15 4.60 3.74
N LEU A 158 -2.12 3.82 3.44
CA LEU A 158 -0.85 3.91 4.14
C LEU A 158 -0.09 5.09 3.53
N THR A 159 0.13 6.13 4.33
CA THR A 159 0.77 7.37 3.87
C THR A 159 1.64 7.98 4.96
N TYR A 160 2.79 8.53 4.55
CA TYR A 160 3.67 9.32 5.42
C TYR A 160 3.04 10.67 5.83
N PHE A 161 2.01 11.12 5.12
CA PHE A 161 1.25 12.34 5.46
C PHE A 161 0.21 12.12 6.56
N ALA A 162 0.00 10.88 7.05
CA ALA A 162 -1.12 10.53 7.93
C ALA A 162 -1.24 11.45 9.15
N LYS A 163 -0.13 11.72 9.84
CA LYS A 163 -0.12 12.60 11.02
C LYS A 163 -0.54 14.04 10.69
N ARG A 164 -0.01 14.61 9.59
CA ARG A 164 -0.33 16.00 9.19
C ARG A 164 -1.79 16.12 8.81
N VAL A 165 -2.29 15.17 8.03
CA VAL A 165 -3.69 15.15 7.56
C VAL A 165 -4.65 14.96 8.72
N ALA A 166 -4.34 14.09 9.68
CA ALA A 166 -5.14 13.94 10.88
C ALA A 166 -5.24 15.24 11.69
N GLN A 167 -4.14 15.99 11.81
CA GLN A 167 -4.13 17.29 12.48
C GLN A 167 -5.01 18.31 11.75
N TRP A 168 -4.87 18.44 10.42
CA TRP A 168 -5.71 19.37 9.65
C TRP A 168 -7.20 19.04 9.76
N LEU A 169 -7.56 17.76 9.66
CA LEU A 169 -8.96 17.33 9.79
C LEU A 169 -9.52 17.58 11.19
N HIS A 170 -8.70 17.39 12.23
CA HIS A 170 -9.08 17.72 13.61
C HIS A 170 -9.32 19.22 13.78
N ASP A 171 -8.39 20.05 13.32
CA ASP A 171 -8.47 21.51 13.44
C ASP A 171 -9.68 22.08 12.66
N ASP A 172 -9.94 21.57 11.45
CA ASP A 172 -11.10 21.95 10.66
C ASP A 172 -12.43 21.54 11.33
N ALA A 173 -12.47 20.39 12.01
CA ALA A 173 -13.65 19.97 12.77
C ALA A 173 -13.89 20.85 14.01
N MET A 174 -12.83 21.31 14.69
CA MET A 174 -12.93 22.20 15.85
C MET A 174 -13.32 23.64 15.49
N ARG A 175 -13.16 24.05 14.23
CA ARG A 175 -13.54 25.37 13.73
C ARG A 175 -15.00 25.45 13.25
N ARG A 176 -15.67 24.33 13.07
CA ARG A 176 -17.08 24.22 12.67
C ARG A 176 -18.00 24.22 13.88
#